data_AF-A0A932ZYD7-F1
#
_entry.id   AF-A0A932ZYD7-F1
#
_cell.length_a   1.000
_cell.length_b   1.000
_cell.length_c   1.000
_cell.angle_alpha   90.00
_cell.angle_beta   90.00
_cell.angle_gamma   90.00
#
_symmetry.space_group_name_H-M   'P 1'
#
loop_
_entity.id
_entity.type
_entity.pdbx_description
1 polymer ?
#
loop_
_entity_poly.entity_id
_entity_poly.type
_entity_poly.pdbx_seq_one_letter_code
_entity_poly.pdbx_strand_id
1 'polypeptide(L)'
;LLTRLIRSSLLEVLGQDYIRTARAKGLSGITVLMKHALKNAAIPVVTVLGLQVGALLGGAVVTEIVFAWPGLGRVIVESVYAHDFPLVLAGLLFVAAIFALTNLAVDLAYGLLDPRISYE
;
A
#
# COMPACT_ATOMS: atom_id res chain seq x y z
N LEU A 1 10.31 -7.02 -5.85
CA LEU A 1 10.25 -6.95 -4.37
C LEU A 1 8.90 -7.45 -3.84
N LEU A 2 7.78 -6.90 -4.30
CA LEU A 2 6.45 -7.25 -3.84
C LEU A 2 6.13 -8.76 -3.92
N THR A 3 6.41 -9.41 -5.06
CA THR A 3 6.22 -10.87 -5.24
C THR A 3 7.02 -11.70 -4.23
N ARG A 4 8.25 -11.26 -3.91
CA ARG A 4 9.11 -11.94 -2.94
C ARG A 4 8.55 -11.79 -1.53
N LEU A 5 8.06 -10.60 -1.19
CA LEU A 5 7.43 -10.30 0.10
C LEU A 5 6.16 -11.16 0.29
N ILE A 6 5.27 -11.17 -0.71
CA ILE A 6 4.05 -11.99 -0.70
C ILE A 6 4.39 -13.48 -0.49
N ARG A 7 5.38 -14.00 -1.24
CA ARG A 7 5.81 -15.39 -1.10
C ARG A 7 6.37 -15.70 0.29
N SER A 8 7.21 -14.82 0.83
CA SER A 8 7.81 -15.00 2.16
C SER A 8 6.75 -15.00 3.25
N SER A 9 5.84 -14.02 3.22
CA SER A 9 4.76 -13.91 4.20
C SER A 9 3.79 -15.09 4.12
N LEU A 10 3.45 -15.56 2.91
CA LEU A 10 2.63 -16.77 2.75
C LEU A 10 3.32 -18.01 3.34
N LEU A 11 4.63 -18.18 3.17
CA LEU A 11 5.37 -19.31 3.74
C LEU A 11 5.38 -19.30 5.27
N GLU A 12 5.58 -18.14 5.89
CA GLU A 12 5.48 -17.97 7.35
C GLU A 12 4.09 -18.33 7.86
N VAL A 13 3.05 -17.79 7.22
CA VAL A 13 1.67 -17.99 7.64
C VAL A 13 1.25 -19.46 7.48
N LEU A 14 1.65 -20.12 6.40
CA LEU A 14 1.36 -21.54 6.17
C LEU A 14 2.04 -22.48 7.19
N GLY A 15 3.12 -22.01 7.84
CA GLY A 15 3.83 -22.73 8.90
C GLY A 15 3.15 -22.68 10.27
N GLN A 16 2.17 -21.80 10.47
CA GLN A 16 1.53 -21.60 11.78
C GLN A 16 0.58 -22.75 12.18
N ASP A 17 0.46 -22.99 13.48
CA ASP A 17 -0.29 -24.13 14.03
C ASP A 17 -1.80 -24.07 13.77
N TYR A 18 -2.38 -22.87 13.60
CA TYR A 18 -3.79 -22.73 13.24
C TYR A 18 -4.07 -23.23 11.80
N ILE A 19 -3.09 -23.14 10.89
CA ILE A 19 -3.18 -23.70 9.53
C ILE A 19 -3.06 -25.22 9.57
N ARG A 20 -2.20 -25.77 10.44
CA ARG A 20 -2.11 -27.22 10.67
C ARG A 20 -3.42 -27.77 11.24
N THR A 21 -4.01 -27.05 12.20
CA THR A 21 -5.32 -27.38 12.76
C THR A 21 -6.43 -27.33 11.71
N ALA A 22 -6.42 -26.34 10.82
CA ALA A 22 -7.36 -26.25 9.72
C ALA A 22 -7.25 -27.45 8.75
N ARG A 23 -6.03 -27.89 8.43
CA ARG A 23 -5.81 -29.11 7.63
C ARG A 23 -6.24 -30.37 8.37
N ALA A 24 -5.95 -30.49 9.67
CA ALA A 24 -6.37 -31.63 10.49
C ALA A 24 -7.89 -31.77 10.58
N LYS A 25 -8.63 -30.65 10.47
CA LYS A 25 -10.11 -30.63 10.37
C LYS A 25 -10.65 -31.06 8.99
N GLY A 26 -9.80 -31.39 8.02
CA GLY A 26 -10.21 -31.84 6.69
C GLY A 26 -10.53 -30.73 5.68
N LEU A 27 -10.18 -29.47 5.96
CA LEU A 27 -10.38 -28.37 5.02
C LEU A 27 -9.52 -28.55 3.76
N SER A 28 -10.10 -28.29 2.58
CA SER A 28 -9.36 -28.35 1.32
C SER A 28 -8.22 -27.32 1.29
N GLY A 29 -7.10 -27.69 0.65
CA GLY A 29 -5.92 -26.81 0.58
C GLY A 29 -6.21 -25.43 0.00
N ILE A 30 -7.14 -25.35 -0.96
CA ILE A 30 -7.61 -24.08 -1.56
C ILE A 30 -8.34 -23.23 -0.52
N THR A 31 -9.20 -23.82 0.32
CA THR A 31 -9.93 -23.11 1.38
C THR A 31 -8.97 -22.58 2.46
N VAL A 32 -7.96 -23.38 2.83
CA VAL A 32 -6.92 -22.98 3.77
C VAL A 32 -6.10 -21.83 3.18
N LEU A 33 -5.70 -21.91 1.91
CA LEU A 33 -4.94 -20.86 1.25
C LEU A 33 -5.74 -19.56 1.14
N MET A 34 -6.91 -19.59 0.53
CA MET A 34 -7.69 -18.39 0.21
C MET A 34 -8.30 -17.72 1.45
N LYS A 35 -8.81 -18.51 2.40
CA LYS A 35 -9.58 -17.97 3.53
C LYS A 35 -8.76 -17.75 4.79
N HIS A 36 -7.67 -18.51 4.98
CA HIS A 36 -6.88 -18.47 6.21
C HIS A 36 -5.48 -17.89 5.99
N ALA A 37 -4.73 -18.40 5.00
CA ALA A 37 -3.34 -17.99 4.80
C ALA A 37 -3.22 -16.63 4.10
N LEU A 38 -3.97 -16.40 3.03
CA LEU A 38 -3.86 -15.19 2.21
C LEU A 38 -4.28 -13.93 2.96
N LYS A 39 -5.35 -14.01 3.77
CA LYS A 39 -5.85 -12.88 4.56
C LYS A 39 -4.81 -12.38 5.57
N ASN A 40 -4.13 -13.30 6.25
CA ASN A 40 -3.10 -12.98 7.24
C ASN A 40 -1.75 -12.62 6.60
N ALA A 41 -1.41 -13.24 5.47
CA ALA A 41 -0.19 -12.92 4.73
C ALA A 41 -0.27 -11.56 3.98
N ALA A 42 -1.47 -11.04 3.73
CA ALA A 42 -1.66 -9.76 3.06
C ALA A 42 -1.32 -8.55 3.95
N ILE A 43 -1.36 -8.69 5.28
CA ILE A 43 -1.10 -7.60 6.23
C ILE A 43 0.23 -6.87 5.92
N PRO A 44 1.40 -7.54 5.93
CA PRO A 44 2.68 -6.88 5.62
C PRO A 44 2.76 -6.39 4.16
N VAL A 45 2.00 -6.99 3.25
CA VAL A 45 1.98 -6.59 1.84
C VAL A 45 1.29 -5.24 1.68
N VAL A 46 0.16 -5.05 2.36
CA VAL A 46 -0.57 -3.78 2.35
C VAL A 46 0.29 -2.65 2.95
N THR A 47 1.06 -2.91 4.01
CA THR A 47 2.02 -1.94 4.57
C THR A 47 3.01 -1.44 3.53
N VAL A 48 3.65 -2.39 2.85
CA VAL A 48 4.72 -2.09 1.89
C VAL A 48 4.16 -1.38 0.67
N LEU A 49 2.93 -1.72 0.26
CA LEU A 49 2.21 -1.01 -0.80
C LEU A 49 1.95 0.45 -0.42
N GLY A 50 1.49 0.72 0.81
CA GLY A 50 1.28 2.08 1.30
C GLY A 50 2.56 2.93 1.23
N LEU A 51 3.67 2.38 1.72
CA LEU A 51 4.98 3.05 1.65
C LEU A 51 5.45 3.26 0.20
N GLN A 52 5.14 2.32 -0.71
CA GLN A 52 5.49 2.43 -2.13
C GLN A 52 4.74 3.55 -2.85
N VAL A 53 3.51 3.88 -2.45
CA VAL A 53 2.79 5.00 -3.07
C VAL A 53 3.54 6.31 -2.87
N GLY A 54 4.12 6.56 -1.69
CA GLY A 54 4.96 7.74 -1.46
C GLY A 54 6.17 7.79 -2.38
N ALA A 55 6.85 6.66 -2.57
CA ALA A 55 7.98 6.56 -3.49
C ALA A 55 7.55 6.77 -4.96
N LEU A 56 6.38 6.27 -5.35
CA LEU A 56 5.82 6.46 -6.69
C LEU A 56 5.44 7.92 -6.95
N LEU A 57 4.85 8.61 -5.97
CA LEU A 57 4.55 10.04 -6.10
C LEU A 57 5.83 10.86 -6.33
N GLY A 58 6.90 10.58 -5.58
CA GLY A 58 8.20 11.24 -5.79
C GLY A 58 8.82 10.92 -7.15
N GLY A 59 8.78 9.64 -7.56
CA GLY A 59 9.26 9.20 -8.87
C GLY A 59 8.46 9.79 -10.04
N ALA A 60 7.14 9.95 -9.87
CA ALA A 60 6.25 10.52 -10.87
C ALA A 60 6.68 11.95 -11.25
N VAL A 61 7.01 12.79 -10.26
CA VAL A 61 7.51 14.16 -10.50
C VAL A 61 8.75 14.14 -11.41
N VAL A 62 9.70 13.26 -11.13
CA VAL A 62 10.92 13.14 -11.94
C VAL A 62 10.59 12.71 -13.37
N THR A 63 9.70 11.72 -13.53
CA THR A 63 9.30 11.26 -14.87
C THR A 63 8.51 12.33 -15.64
N GLU A 64 7.69 13.13 -14.97
CA GLU A 64 6.93 14.22 -15.59
C GLU A 64 7.86 15.31 -16.15
N ILE A 65 8.92 15.66 -15.39
CA ILE A 65 9.91 16.66 -15.82
C ILE A 65 10.73 16.12 -16.99
N VAL A 66 11.29 14.91 -16.86
CA VAL A 66 12.23 14.37 -17.85
C VAL A 66 11.54 14.07 -19.18
N PHE A 67 10.32 13.53 -19.16
CA PHE A 67 9.57 13.20 -20.36
C PHE A 67 8.64 14.33 -20.83
N ALA A 68 8.68 15.50 -20.19
CA ALA A 68 7.77 16.63 -20.42
C ALA A 68 6.28 16.22 -20.40
N TRP A 69 5.93 15.16 -19.66
CA TRP A 69 4.57 14.68 -19.55
C TRP A 69 3.73 15.72 -18.80
N PRO A 70 2.54 16.12 -19.29
CA PRO A 70 1.71 17.09 -18.61
C PRO A 70 1.14 16.47 -17.34
N GLY A 71 1.67 16.89 -16.19
CA GLY A 71 1.33 16.34 -14.89
C GLY A 71 1.43 17.37 -13.76
N LEU A 72 0.91 16.97 -12.59
CA LEU A 72 0.74 17.85 -11.43
C LEU A 72 2.09 18.21 -10.77
N GLY A 73 3.02 17.25 -10.73
CA GLY A 73 4.37 17.47 -10.22
C GLY A 73 5.14 18.49 -11.03
N ARG A 74 5.02 18.43 -12.35
CA ARG A 74 5.61 19.42 -13.26
C ARG A 74 5.04 20.82 -13.02
N VAL A 75 3.71 20.96 -12.89
CA VAL A 75 3.06 22.27 -12.61
C VAL A 75 3.58 22.85 -11.29
N ILE A 76 3.70 22.04 -10.24
CA ILE A 76 4.24 22.49 -8.95
C ILE A 76 5.67 23.00 -9.12
N VAL A 77 6.53 22.28 -9.83
CA VAL A 77 7.92 22.66 -10.05
C VAL A 77 8.04 23.94 -10.88
N GLU A 78 7.26 24.08 -11.96
CA GLU A 78 7.23 25.32 -12.75
C GLU A 78 6.76 26.51 -11.90
N SER A 79 5.79 26.31 -11.00
CA SER A 79 5.29 27.34 -10.10
C SER A 79 6.33 27.82 -9.09
N VAL A 80 7.23 26.93 -8.65
CA VAL A 80 8.38 27.31 -7.81
C VAL A 80 9.30 28.27 -8.56
N TYR A 81 9.61 28.00 -9.82
CA TYR A 81 10.44 28.89 -10.64
C TYR A 81 9.73 30.23 -10.92
N ALA A 82 8.43 30.20 -11.18
CA ALA A 82 7.60 31.39 -11.39
C ALA A 82 7.35 32.22 -10.10
N HIS A 83 7.80 31.74 -8.93
CA HIS A 83 7.53 32.35 -7.62
C HIS A 83 6.03 32.48 -7.31
N ASP A 84 5.20 31.61 -7.88
CA ASP A 84 3.77 31.52 -7.58
C ASP A 84 3.56 30.62 -6.35
N PHE A 85 3.85 31.18 -5.18
CA PHE A 85 3.69 30.48 -3.89
C PHE A 85 2.27 29.96 -3.63
N PRO A 86 1.18 30.69 -3.97
CA PRO A 86 -0.17 30.17 -3.85
C PRO A 86 -0.38 28.85 -4.61
N LEU A 87 0.10 28.77 -5.86
CA LEU A 87 -0.05 27.58 -6.68
C LEU A 87 0.79 26.40 -6.16
N VAL A 88 2.01 26.68 -5.68
CA VAL A 88 2.86 25.67 -5.01
C VAL A 88 2.16 25.10 -3.78
N LEU A 89 1.58 25.96 -2.94
CA LEU A 89 0.88 25.54 -1.72
C LEU A 89 -0.36 24.70 -2.05
N ALA A 90 -1.16 25.11 -3.04
CA ALA A 90 -2.32 24.36 -3.48
C ALA A 90 -1.94 22.96 -3.99
N GLY A 91 -0.88 22.87 -4.81
CA GLY A 91 -0.38 21.59 -5.30
C GLY A 91 0.18 20.70 -4.18
N LEU A 92 0.90 21.27 -3.22
CA LEU A 92 1.43 20.53 -2.07
C LEU A 92 0.30 19.98 -1.19
N LEU A 93 -0.72 20.78 -0.89
CA LEU A 93 -1.91 20.36 -0.14
C LEU A 93 -2.67 19.25 -0.88
N PHE A 94 -2.77 19.35 -2.21
CA PHE A 94 -3.43 18.33 -3.02
C PHE A 94 -2.70 16.98 -2.96
N VAL A 95 -1.36 16.98 -3.12
CA VAL A 95 -0.54 15.77 -3.00
C VAL A 95 -0.61 15.20 -1.58
N ALA A 96 -0.54 16.06 -0.56
CA ALA A 96 -0.68 15.65 0.83
C ALA A 96 -2.05 15.01 1.12
N ALA A 97 -3.13 15.55 0.55
CA ALA A 97 -4.47 14.97 0.67
C ALA A 97 -4.56 13.58 0.02
N ILE A 98 -3.98 13.40 -1.18
CA ILE A 98 -3.90 12.08 -1.83
C ILE A 98 -3.12 11.08 -0.97
N PHE A 99 -2.00 11.50 -0.41
CA PHE A 99 -1.20 10.65 0.46
C PHE A 99 -1.94 10.27 1.74
N ALA A 100 -2.65 11.22 2.36
CA ALA A 100 -3.51 10.96 3.52
C ALA A 100 -4.65 9.98 3.18
N LEU A 101 -5.32 10.15 2.04
CA LEU A 101 -6.36 9.22 1.56
C LEU A 101 -5.82 7.82 1.30
N THR A 102 -4.59 7.72 0.77
CA THR A 102 -3.92 6.44 0.55
C THR A 102 -3.62 5.74 1.87
N ASN A 103 -3.09 6.46 2.86
CA ASN A 103 -2.86 5.89 4.20
C ASN A 103 -4.17 5.46 4.85
N LEU A 104 -5.22 6.27 4.74
CA LEU A 104 -6.54 5.88 5.24
C LEU A 104 -7.07 4.62 4.56
N ALA A 105 -6.87 4.47 3.24
CA ALA A 105 -7.25 3.26 2.51
C ALA A 105 -6.43 2.03 2.97
N VAL A 106 -5.15 2.21 3.29
CA VAL A 106 -4.28 1.18 3.87
C VAL A 106 -4.78 0.78 5.26
N ASP A 107 -5.12 1.75 6.11
CA ASP A 107 -5.67 1.53 7.45
C ASP A 107 -7.00 0.78 7.42
N LEU A 108 -7.90 1.17 6.51
CA LEU A 108 -9.16 0.47 6.28
C LEU A 108 -8.93 -0.95 5.75
N ALA A 109 -7.95 -1.15 4.88
CA ALA A 109 -7.60 -2.46 4.37
C ALA A 109 -7.07 -3.38 5.49
N TYR A 110 -6.31 -2.86 6.46
CA TYR A 110 -5.97 -3.62 7.66
C TYR A 110 -7.20 -4.03 8.46
N GLY A 111 -8.15 -3.11 8.69
CA GLY A 111 -9.39 -3.41 9.41
C GLY A 111 -10.23 -4.52 8.75
N LEU A 112 -10.24 -4.59 7.42
CA LEU A 112 -10.92 -5.66 6.67
C LEU A 112 -10.15 -6.99 6.71
N LEU A 113 -8.81 -6.92 6.66
CA LEU A 113 -7.93 -8.08 6.64
C LEU A 113 -7.82 -8.75 8.01
N ASP A 114 -7.80 -7.98 9.10
CA ASP A 114 -7.69 -8.51 10.45
C ASP A 114 -8.93 -8.18 11.32
N PRO A 115 -9.88 -9.12 11.46
CA PRO A 115 -11.04 -8.96 12.33
C PRO A 115 -10.70 -9.12 13.83
N ARG A 116 -9.42 -9.27 14.22
CA ARG A 116 -8.97 -9.31 15.62
C ARG A 116 -8.41 -7.99 16.15
N ILE A 117 -8.45 -6.90 15.37
CA ILE A 117 -8.11 -5.56 15.86
C ILE A 117 -9.25 -5.06 16.76
N SER A 118 -9.36 -5.65 17.94
CA SER A 118 -9.97 -5.00 19.10
C SER A 118 -8.98 -3.92 19.49
N TYR A 119 -9.36 -2.65 19.25
CA TYR A 119 -8.70 -1.52 19.89
C TYR A 119 -8.78 -1.77 21.40
N GLU A 120 -7.64 -2.05 22.04
CA GLU A 120 -7.44 -1.67 23.45
C GLU A 120 -7.05 -0.19 23.51
#